data_AF-A0A539D7Z4-F1
#
_entry.id   AF-A0A539D7Z4-F1
#
_cell.length_a   1.000
_cell.length_b   1.000
_cell.length_c   1.000
_cell.angle_alpha   90.00
_cell.angle_beta   90.00
_cell.angle_gamma   90.00
#
_symmetry.space_group_name_H-M   'P 1'
#
loop_
_entity.id
_entity.type
_entity.pdbx_description
1 polymer ?
#
loop_
_entity_poly.entity_id
_entity_poly.type
_entity_poly.pdbx_seq_one_letter_code
_entity_poly.pdbx_strand_id
1 'polypeptide(L)' 'RAAEKKRAAAIVALENRIEAAESSLREVEVALADPSNYSNGARAKELVTRQRRTRDELDSLWKEMERVAEGK' A
#
# COMPACT_ATOMS: atom_id res chain seq x y z
N ARG A 1 -17.76 -4.10 -24.25
CA ARG A 1 -18.23 -5.31 -23.52
C ARG A 1 -17.10 -6.12 -22.91
N ALA A 2 -16.18 -6.77 -23.65
CA ALA A 2 -15.08 -7.54 -23.05
C ALA A 2 -13.96 -6.67 -22.43
N ALA A 3 -13.52 -5.62 -23.13
CA ALA A 3 -12.49 -4.72 -22.63
C ALA A 3 -12.91 -3.96 -21.37
N GLU A 4 -14.17 -3.53 -21.32
CA GLU A 4 -14.78 -2.86 -20.15
C GLU A 4 -14.87 -3.79 -18.93
N LYS A 5 -15.29 -5.04 -19.13
CA LYS A 5 -15.29 -6.07 -18.07
C LYS A 5 -13.87 -6.34 -17.55
N LYS A 6 -12.87 -6.35 -18.43
CA LYS A 6 -11.45 -6.50 -18.04
C LYS A 6 -10.97 -5.30 -17.23
N ARG A 7 -11.32 -4.07 -17.61
CA ARG A 7 -10.98 -2.86 -16.86
C ARG A 7 -11.63 -2.87 -15.48
N ALA A 8 -12.92 -3.19 -15.39
CA ALA A 8 -13.63 -3.29 -14.10
C ALA A 8 -12.97 -4.31 -13.15
N ALA A 9 -12.57 -5.49 -13.68
CA ALA A 9 -11.86 -6.48 -12.88
C ALA A 9 -10.48 -6.00 -12.42
N ALA A 10 -9.76 -5.24 -13.25
CA ALA A 10 -8.47 -4.66 -12.90
C ALA A 10 -8.62 -3.58 -11.80
N ILE A 11 -9.67 -2.76 -11.86
CA ILE A 11 -9.99 -1.76 -10.83
C ILE A 11 -10.23 -2.45 -9.49
N VAL A 12 -11.10 -3.46 -9.44
CA VAL A 12 -11.37 -4.22 -8.20
C VAL A 12 -10.11 -4.87 -7.63
N ALA A 13 -9.25 -5.41 -8.50
CA ALA A 13 -7.98 -5.97 -8.06
C ALA A 13 -7.03 -4.91 -7.47
N LEU A 14 -7.01 -3.70 -8.04
CA LEU A 14 -6.21 -2.59 -7.52
C LEU A 14 -6.77 -2.06 -6.20
N GLU A 15 -8.10 -1.93 -6.07
CA GLU A 15 -8.77 -1.54 -4.82
C GLU A 15 -8.40 -2.50 -3.68
N ASN A 16 -8.49 -3.81 -3.91
CA ASN A 16 -8.10 -4.80 -2.90
C ASN A 16 -6.61 -4.72 -2.50
N ARG A 17 -5.74 -4.42 -3.47
CA ARG A 17 -4.29 -4.24 -3.20
C ARG A 17 -4.02 -2.97 -2.41
N ILE A 18 -4.71 -1.88 -2.74
CA ILE A 18 -4.65 -0.62 -2.00
C ILE A 18 -5.10 -0.84 -0.56
N GLU A 19 -6.27 -1.46 -0.35
CA GLU A 19 -6.79 -1.74 1.00
C GLU A 19 -5.81 -2.58 1.84
N ALA A 20 -5.21 -3.62 1.23
CA ALA A 20 -4.20 -4.43 1.90
C ALA A 20 -2.94 -3.63 2.27
N ALA A 21 -2.48 -2.75 1.38
CA ALA A 21 -1.32 -1.90 1.63
C ALA A 21 -1.61 -0.82 2.68
N GLU A 22 -2.81 -0.22 2.68
CA GLU A 22 -3.27 0.72 3.71
C GLU A 22 -3.35 0.05 5.08
N SER A 23 -3.89 -1.17 5.14
CA SER A 23 -3.93 -1.96 6.38
C SER A 23 -2.52 -2.24 6.90
N SER A 24 -1.60 -2.72 6.04
CA SER A 24 -0.21 -2.94 6.43
C SER A 24 0.51 -1.65 6.84
N LEU A 25 0.20 -0.51 6.22
CA LEU A 25 0.79 0.77 6.61
C LEU A 25 0.33 1.15 8.01
N ARG A 26 -0.98 1.03 8.29
CA ARG A 26 -1.55 1.32 9.60
C ARG A 26 -0.93 0.45 10.69
N GLU A 27 -0.76 -0.85 10.46
CA GLU A 27 -0.10 -1.75 11.42
C GLU A 27 1.32 -1.30 11.75
N VAL A 28 2.10 -0.93 10.74
CA VAL A 28 3.47 -0.46 10.92
C VAL A 28 3.50 0.88 11.64
N GLU A 29 2.58 1.79 11.32
CA GLU A 29 2.47 3.09 11.98
C GLU A 29 2.08 2.96 13.46
N VAL A 30 1.18 2.03 13.80
CA VAL A 30 0.88 1.68 15.20
C VAL A 30 2.12 1.15 15.92
N ALA A 31 2.89 0.27 15.29
CA ALA A 31 4.13 -0.24 15.87
C ALA A 31 5.19 0.87 16.04
N LEU A 32 5.31 1.78 15.08
CA LEU A 32 6.22 2.94 15.17
C LEU A 32 5.79 3.95 16.23
N ALA A 33 4.50 4.03 16.57
CA ALA A 33 4.00 4.89 17.63
C ALA A 33 4.33 4.37 19.04
N ASP A 34 4.67 3.09 19.18
CA ASP A 34 5.06 2.47 20.46
C ASP A 34 6.58 2.65 20.72
N PRO A 35 6.97 3.44 21.74
CA PRO A 35 8.37 3.68 22.10
C PRO A 35 9.16 2.41 22.43
N SER A 36 8.49 1.34 22.88
CA SER A 36 9.14 0.08 23.23
C SER A 36 9.85 -0.57 22.04
N ASN A 37 9.35 -0.33 20.81
CA ASN A 37 9.93 -0.86 19.58
C ASN A 37 11.29 -0.23 19.22
N TYR A 38 11.67 0.89 19.83
CA TYR A 38 12.95 1.57 19.58
C TYR A 38 14.10 1.06 20.46
N SER A 39 13.79 0.27 21.50
CA SER A 39 14.82 -0.40 22.31
C SER A 39 15.68 -1.38 21.50
N ASN A 40 15.12 -1.91 20.39
CA ASN A 40 15.84 -2.72 19.42
C ASN A 40 16.02 -1.94 18.11
N GLY A 41 17.21 -1.39 17.90
CA GLY A 41 17.52 -0.58 16.71
C GLY A 41 17.34 -1.31 15.37
N ALA A 42 17.54 -2.64 15.33
CA ALA A 42 17.30 -3.42 14.12
C ALA A 42 15.80 -3.49 13.78
N ARG A 43 14.97 -3.75 14.79
CA ARG A 43 13.50 -3.75 14.66
C ARG A 43 12.96 -2.37 14.28
N ALA A 44 13.44 -1.31 14.91
CA ALA A 44 13.06 0.05 14.56
C ALA A 44 13.39 0.39 13.09
N LYS A 45 14.60 0.02 12.64
CA LYS A 45 15.02 0.22 11.24
C LYS A 45 14.15 -0.58 10.27
N GLU A 46 13.78 -1.81 10.62
CA GLU A 46 12.88 -2.63 9.82
C GLU A 46 11.50 -1.97 9.69
N LEU A 47 10.92 -1.52 10.79
CA LEU A 47 9.61 -0.84 10.81
C LEU A 47 9.63 0.43 9.93
N VAL A 48 10.64 1.29 10.08
CA VAL A 48 10.77 2.51 9.25
C VAL A 48 10.96 2.14 7.77
N THR A 49 11.75 1.11 7.47
CA THR A 49 11.97 0.66 6.09
C THR A 49 10.68 0.12 5.47
N ARG A 50 9.92 -0.67 6.24
CA ARG A 50 8.63 -1.22 5.82
C ARG A 50 7.62 -0.08 5.59
N GLN A 51 7.52 0.87 6.53
CA GLN A 51 6.66 2.04 6.39
C GLN A 51 6.93 2.78 5.07
N ARG A 52 8.21 3.09 4.79
CA ARG A 52 8.59 3.79 3.56
C ARG A 52 8.20 3.00 2.32
N ARG A 53 8.52 1.71 2.28
CA ARG A 53 8.19 0.83 1.15
C ARG A 53 6.70 0.73 0.90
N THR A 54 5.90 0.59 1.96
CA THR A 54 4.44 0.51 1.83
C THR A 54 3.84 1.83 1.36
N ARG A 55 4.40 2.98 1.77
CA ARG A 55 4.00 4.30 1.22
C ARG A 55 4.35 4.44 -0.27
N ASP A 56 5.57 4.05 -0.66
CA ASP A 56 6.02 4.05 -2.06
C ASP A 56 5.13 3.12 -2.93
N GLU A 57 4.74 1.98 -2.38
CA GLU A 57 3.81 1.02 -3.01
C GLU A 57 2.41 1.61 -3.16
N LEU A 58 1.84 2.23 -2.11
CA LEU A 58 0.54 2.87 -2.17
C LEU A 58 0.47 3.97 -3.23
N ASP A 59 1.48 4.85 -3.28
CA ASP A 59 1.58 5.89 -4.32
C ASP A 59 1.61 5.28 -5.73
N SER A 60 2.36 4.18 -5.90
CA SER A 60 2.41 3.46 -7.18
C SER A 60 1.08 2.83 -7.56
N LEU A 61 0.37 2.22 -6.60
CA LEU A 61 -0.94 1.61 -6.79
C LEU A 61 -2.01 2.65 -7.16
N TRP A 62 -2.02 3.79 -6.48
CA TRP A 62 -2.96 4.88 -6.79
C TRP A 62 -2.70 5.45 -8.19
N LYS A 63 -1.43 5.65 -8.57
CA LYS A 63 -1.07 6.05 -9.94
C LYS A 63 -1.44 5.01 -10.99
N GLU A 64 -1.40 3.73 -10.65
CA GLU A 64 -1.85 2.66 -11.54
C GLU A 64 -3.37 2.67 -11.68
N MET A 65 -4.10 2.87 -10.57
CA MET A 65 -5.56 2.98 -10.56
C MET A 65 -6.06 4.16 -11.38
N GLU A 66 -5.42 5.33 -11.26
CA GLU A 66 -5.72 6.50 -12.09
C GLU A 66 -5.54 6.18 -13.58
N ARG A 67 -4.40 5.58 -13.97
CA ARG A 67 -4.14 5.17 -15.37
C ARG A 67 -5.20 4.22 -15.90
N VAL A 68 -5.54 3.18 -15.13
CA VAL A 68 -6.55 2.18 -15.53
C VAL A 68 -7.94 2.81 -15.64
N ALA A 69 -8.31 3.72 -14.73
CA ALA A 69 -9.60 4.41 -14.71
C ALA A 69 -9.74 5.40 -15.88
N GLU A 70 -8.67 6.15 -16.20
CA GLU A 70 -8.61 7.02 -17.39
C GLU A 70 -8.52 6.23 -18.70
N GLY A 71 -8.25 4.94 -18.60
CA GLY A 71 -8.12 4.02 -19.71
C GLY A 71 -6.83 4.15 -20.52
N LYS A 72 -5.81 4.76 -19.92
CA LYS A 72 -4.45 4.97 -20.44
C LYS A 72 -3.56 3.74 -20.25
#